data_AF-A0AAD3YD29-F1
#
_entry.id   AF-A0AAD3YD29-F1
#
_cell.length_a   1.000
_cell.length_b   1.000
_cell.length_c   1.000
_cell.angle_alpha   90.00
_cell.angle_beta   90.00
_cell.angle_gamma   90.00
#
_symmetry.space_group_name_H-M   'P 1'
#
loop_
_entity.id
_entity.type
_entity.pdbx_description
1 polymer ?
#
loop_
_entity_poly.entity_id
_entity_poly.type
_entity_poly.pdbx_seq_one_letter_code
_entity_poly.pdbx_strand_id
1 'polypeptide(L)'
;MVHHGEHHDGTDGRAVPGHVEIANEKAAEEALGTSTAVEDPNYVKAVYASYIENKKKQGESDDEISTKLNYLQLRFPHFDHIAASVRENAGLPKRPA
;
A
#
# COMPACT_ATOMS: atom_id res chain seq x y z
N MET A 1 26.03 -0.21 34.99
CA MET A 1 24.58 -0.42 35.21
C MET A 1 23.95 -0.50 33.83
N VAL A 2 23.46 -1.68 33.44
CA VAL A 2 22.83 -1.96 32.15
C VAL A 2 21.35 -2.14 32.39
N HIS A 3 20.53 -1.25 31.85
CA HIS A 3 19.08 -1.41 31.71
C HIS A 3 18.66 -0.67 30.44
N HIS A 4 18.32 -1.42 29.40
CA HIS A 4 17.14 -1.12 28.60
C HIS A 4 16.69 -2.42 27.94
N GLY A 5 15.56 -2.91 28.42
CA GLY A 5 14.91 -4.12 27.93
C GLY A 5 14.12 -3.83 26.66
N GLU A 6 13.98 -4.91 25.90
CA GLU A 6 12.78 -5.37 25.19
C GLU A 6 12.12 -4.53 24.08
N HIS A 7 11.77 -5.31 23.04
CA HIS A 7 10.62 -5.17 22.15
C HIS A 7 10.80 -4.36 20.86
N HIS A 8 11.18 -5.05 19.78
CA HIS A 8 10.22 -5.58 18.81
C HIS A 8 10.93 -6.60 17.91
N ASP A 9 10.66 -7.88 18.20
CA ASP A 9 10.72 -8.97 17.22
C ASP A 9 9.66 -8.66 16.16
N GLY A 10 10.09 -8.58 14.91
CA GLY A 10 9.28 -8.06 13.82
C GLY A 10 9.90 -8.34 12.47
N THR A 11 9.99 -9.64 12.17
CA THR A 11 10.18 -10.23 10.85
C THR A 11 11.50 -9.99 10.12
N ASP A 12 12.17 -11.10 9.85
CA ASP A 12 13.18 -11.34 8.83
C ASP A 12 12.81 -10.62 7.52
N GLY A 13 13.24 -9.37 7.40
CA GLY A 13 13.08 -8.54 6.22
C GLY A 13 14.02 -9.01 5.12
N ARG A 14 13.79 -10.22 4.60
CA ARG A 14 14.22 -10.58 3.25
C ARG A 14 13.52 -9.60 2.33
N ALA A 15 14.20 -8.49 2.04
CA ALA A 15 13.87 -7.57 0.98
C ALA A 15 13.89 -8.37 -0.33
N VAL A 16 12.77 -9.02 -0.65
CA VAL A 16 12.60 -9.61 -1.96
C VAL A 16 12.58 -8.43 -2.95
N PRO A 17 13.38 -8.47 -4.02
CA PRO A 17 13.37 -7.41 -5.01
C PRO A 17 11.95 -7.28 -5.58
N GLY A 18 11.27 -6.17 -5.24
CA GLY A 18 9.87 -5.92 -5.60
C GLY A 18 8.87 -5.88 -4.44
N HIS A 19 9.27 -6.16 -3.19
CA HIS A 19 8.38 -5.96 -2.03
C HIS A 19 8.58 -4.57 -1.43
N VAL A 20 7.59 -3.71 -1.67
CA VAL A 20 7.50 -2.39 -1.05
C VAL A 20 6.62 -2.54 0.18
N GLU A 21 7.09 -2.18 1.36
CA GLU A 21 6.27 -2.18 2.57
C GLU A 21 5.57 -0.82 2.73
N ILE A 22 4.24 -0.81 2.68
CA ILE A 22 3.44 0.42 2.73
C ILE A 22 2.60 0.45 4.01
N ALA A 23 3.14 1.11 5.03
CA ALA A 23 2.53 1.16 6.36
C ALA A 23 1.23 1.99 6.44
N ASN A 24 1.10 3.04 5.62
CA ASN A 24 0.00 4.01 5.68
C ASN A 24 -0.14 4.82 4.38
N GLU A 25 -1.18 5.68 4.29
CA GLU A 25 -1.43 6.51 3.10
C GLU A 25 -0.24 7.40 2.71
N LYS A 26 0.47 7.96 3.70
CA LYS A 26 1.60 8.84 3.43
C LYS A 26 2.74 8.09 2.75
N ALA A 27 3.08 6.90 3.25
CA ALA A 27 4.07 6.03 2.62
C ALA A 27 3.65 5.63 1.20
N ALA A 28 2.35 5.37 0.98
CA ALA A 28 1.83 5.08 -0.35
C ALA A 28 1.97 6.29 -1.28
N GLU A 29 1.63 7.49 -0.81
CA GLU A 29 1.76 8.76 -1.55
C GLU A 29 3.22 9.04 -1.91
N GLU A 30 4.14 8.87 -0.96
CA GLU A 30 5.57 9.06 -1.19
C GLU A 30 6.10 8.07 -2.23
N ALA A 31 5.72 6.79 -2.16
CA ALA A 31 6.13 5.76 -3.11
C ALA A 31 5.57 6.02 -4.52
N LEU A 32 4.27 6.34 -4.64
CA LEU A 32 3.63 6.65 -5.92
C LEU A 32 4.14 7.96 -6.55
N GLY A 33 4.69 8.88 -5.74
CA GLY A 33 5.31 10.11 -6.22
C GLY A 33 6.73 9.96 -6.76
N THR A 34 7.31 8.75 -6.75
CA THR A 34 8.69 8.51 -7.24
C THR A 34 8.75 8.31 -8.75
N SER A 35 9.92 8.58 -9.36
CA SER A 35 10.17 8.26 -10.77
C SER A 35 9.97 6.77 -11.08
N THR A 36 10.34 5.90 -10.12
CA THR A 36 10.13 4.45 -10.22
C THR A 36 8.67 4.09 -10.48
N ALA A 37 7.72 4.78 -9.83
CA ALA A 37 6.30 4.55 -10.05
C ALA A 37 5.85 4.94 -11.46
N VAL A 38 6.48 5.95 -12.07
CA VAL A 38 6.20 6.37 -13.44
C VAL A 38 6.80 5.38 -14.45
N GLU A 39 8.00 4.86 -14.17
CA GLU A 39 8.76 3.99 -15.06
C GLU A 39 8.32 2.53 -15.01
N ASP A 40 7.88 2.04 -13.85
CA ASP A 40 7.47 0.64 -13.66
C ASP A 40 6.03 0.52 -13.12
N PRO A 41 5.07 0.11 -13.97
CA PRO A 41 3.69 -0.11 -13.52
C PRO A 41 3.57 -1.30 -12.53
N ASN A 42 4.56 -2.21 -12.47
CA ASN A 42 4.53 -3.30 -11.49
C ASN A 42 4.87 -2.81 -10.08
N TYR A 43 5.78 -1.84 -9.96
CA TYR A 43 6.03 -1.12 -8.71
C TYR A 43 4.75 -0.49 -8.17
N VAL A 44 3.97 0.19 -9.02
CA VAL A 44 2.67 0.77 -8.64
C VAL A 44 1.70 -0.29 -8.12
N LYS A 45 1.61 -1.46 -8.80
CA LYS A 45 0.81 -2.59 -8.32
C LYS A 45 1.25 -3.06 -6.94
N ALA A 46 2.56 -3.21 -6.74
CA ALA A 46 3.13 -3.66 -5.46
C ALA A 46 2.83 -2.66 -4.33
N VAL A 47 2.92 -1.35 -4.59
CA VAL A 47 2.57 -0.30 -3.63
C VAL A 47 1.11 -0.40 -3.20
N TYR A 48 0.16 -0.46 -4.14
CA TYR A 48 -1.25 -0.58 -3.79
C TYR A 48 -1.58 -1.90 -3.11
N ALA A 49 -1.01 -3.02 -3.57
CA ALA A 49 -1.25 -4.34 -2.98
C ALA A 49 -0.73 -4.40 -1.54
N SER A 50 0.48 -3.90 -1.30
CA SER A 50 1.09 -3.82 0.03
C SER A 50 0.28 -2.92 0.96
N TYR A 51 -0.18 -1.76 0.48
CA TYR A 51 -1.04 -0.88 1.26
C TYR A 51 -2.31 -1.60 1.71
N ILE A 52 -3.02 -2.26 0.79
CA ILE A 52 -4.26 -2.99 1.07
C ILE A 52 -4.01 -4.14 2.05
N GLU A 53 -2.99 -4.96 1.79
CA GLU A 53 -2.65 -6.10 2.66
C GLU A 53 -2.34 -5.63 4.08
N ASN A 54 -1.56 -4.57 4.21
CA ASN A 54 -1.24 -4.00 5.51
C ASN A 54 -2.47 -3.42 6.23
N LYS A 55 -3.40 -2.77 5.51
CA LYS A 55 -4.66 -2.33 6.13
C LYS A 55 -5.55 -3.49 6.58
N LYS A 56 -5.62 -4.56 5.79
CA LYS A 56 -6.31 -5.79 6.20
C LYS A 56 -5.66 -6.43 7.43
N LYS A 57 -4.33 -6.45 7.50
CA LYS A 57 -3.56 -6.92 8.68
C LYS A 57 -3.83 -6.07 9.93
N GLN A 58 -4.09 -4.77 9.76
CA GLN A 58 -4.49 -3.87 10.85
C GLN A 58 -5.96 -4.03 11.26
N GLY A 59 -6.74 -4.88 10.57
CA GLY A 59 -8.15 -5.12 10.85
C GLY A 59 -9.09 -4.07 10.25
N GLU A 60 -8.63 -3.24 9.31
CA GLU A 60 -9.51 -2.29 8.63
C GLU A 60 -10.50 -3.02 7.72
N SER A 61 -11.73 -2.52 7.70
CA SER A 61 -12.80 -3.07 6.86
C SER A 61 -12.55 -2.73 5.38
N ASP A 62 -13.05 -3.56 4.47
CA ASP A 62 -12.90 -3.31 3.03
C ASP A 62 -13.44 -1.93 2.59
N ASP A 63 -14.46 -1.41 3.26
CA ASP A 63 -15.04 -0.08 3.03
C ASP A 63 -14.10 1.07 3.46
N GLU A 64 -13.42 0.90 4.59
CA GLU A 64 -12.40 1.84 5.11
C GLU A 64 -11.18 1.88 4.18
N ILE A 65 -10.70 0.70 3.79
CA ILE A 65 -9.60 0.56 2.82
C ILE A 65 -9.99 1.22 1.49
N SER A 66 -11.21 0.98 1.03
CA SER A 66 -11.73 1.57 -0.19
C SER A 66 -11.79 3.11 -0.13
N THR A 67 -12.24 3.67 0.99
CA THR A 67 -12.27 5.13 1.22
C THR A 67 -10.87 5.73 1.13
N LYS A 68 -9.88 5.10 1.77
CA LYS A 68 -8.50 5.60 1.74
C LYS A 68 -7.82 5.41 0.39
N LEU A 69 -8.10 4.31 -0.29
CA LEU A 69 -7.67 4.09 -1.68
C LEU A 69 -8.25 5.14 -2.64
N ASN A 70 -9.46 5.64 -2.39
CA ASN A 70 -10.04 6.71 -3.22
C ASN A 70 -9.22 7.99 -3.13
N TYR A 71 -8.74 8.36 -1.93
CA TYR A 71 -7.85 9.50 -1.75
C TYR A 71 -6.57 9.35 -2.60
N LEU A 72 -5.92 8.18 -2.55
CA LEU A 72 -4.72 7.91 -3.36
C LEU A 72 -5.01 7.96 -4.86
N GLN A 73 -6.13 7.40 -5.31
CA GLN A 73 -6.52 7.43 -6.73
C GLN A 73 -6.85 8.84 -7.25
N LEU A 74 -7.45 9.70 -6.41
CA LEU A 74 -7.69 11.10 -6.77
C LEU A 74 -6.38 11.90 -6.90
N ARG A 75 -5.38 11.56 -6.08
CA ARG A 75 -4.08 12.23 -6.11
C ARG A 75 -3.18 11.74 -7.25
N PHE A 76 -3.29 10.46 -7.61
CA PHE A 76 -2.53 9.84 -8.69
C PHE A 76 -3.46 9.28 -9.79
N PRO A 77 -4.22 10.13 -10.50
CA PRO A 77 -5.23 9.68 -11.47
C PRO A 77 -4.63 8.92 -12.66
N HIS A 78 -3.34 9.10 -12.95
CA HIS A 78 -2.63 8.36 -14.01
C HIS A 78 -2.46 6.87 -13.68
N PHE A 79 -2.50 6.49 -12.40
CA PHE A 79 -2.43 5.10 -11.95
C PHE A 79 -3.81 4.47 -11.68
N ASP A 80 -4.91 5.19 -11.97
CA ASP A 80 -6.28 4.76 -11.66
C ASP A 80 -6.61 3.36 -12.19
N HIS A 81 -6.22 3.07 -13.43
CA HIS A 81 -6.42 1.75 -14.05
C HIS A 81 -5.68 0.62 -13.30
N ILE A 82 -4.48 0.90 -12.79
CA ILE A 82 -3.69 -0.05 -12.00
C ILE A 82 -4.35 -0.24 -10.63
N ALA A 83 -4.69 0.86 -9.96
CA ALA A 83 -5.36 0.84 -8.67
C ALA A 83 -6.70 0.08 -8.73
N ALA A 84 -7.49 0.30 -9.78
CA ALA A 84 -8.75 -0.41 -10.02
C ALA A 84 -8.53 -1.92 -10.18
N SER A 85 -7.51 -2.33 -10.94
CA SER A 85 -7.17 -3.75 -11.09
C SER A 85 -6.73 -4.39 -9.78
N VAL A 86 -5.90 -3.71 -8.98
CA VAL A 86 -5.47 -4.22 -7.67
C VAL A 86 -6.65 -4.32 -6.70
N ARG A 87 -7.52 -3.31 -6.69
CA ARG A 87 -8.74 -3.28 -5.88
C ARG A 87 -9.67 -4.46 -6.18
N GLU A 88 -9.90 -4.73 -7.47
CA GLU A 88 -10.72 -5.86 -7.91
C GLU A 88 -10.12 -7.20 -7.47
N ASN A 89 -8.80 -7.38 -7.66
CA ASN A 89 -8.09 -8.58 -7.20
C ASN A 89 -8.14 -8.76 -5.68
N ALA A 90 -8.15 -7.66 -4.92
CA ALA A 90 -8.24 -7.68 -3.46
C ALA A 90 -9.68 -7.88 -2.94
N GLY A 91 -10.68 -7.98 -3.81
CA GLY A 91 -12.09 -8.12 -3.45
C GLY A 91 -12.71 -6.85 -2.85
N LEU A 92 -12.08 -5.69 -3.05
CA LEU A 92 -12.56 -4.42 -2.50
C LEU A 92 -13.66 -3.82 -3.39
N PRO A 93 -14.62 -3.08 -2.82
CA PRO A 93 -15.67 -2.43 -3.60
C PRO A 93 -15.08 -1.43 -4.59
N LYS A 94 -15.71 -1.32 -5.77
CA LYS A 94 -15.30 -0.36 -6.82
C LYS A 94 -15.39 1.06 -6.30
N ARG A 95 -14.60 1.97 -6.89
CA ARG A 95 -14.70 3.40 -6.56
C ARG A 95 -16.14 3.86 -6.85
N PRO A 96 -16.82 4.55 -5.91
CA PRO A 96 -18.10 5.19 -6.20
C PRO A 96 -17.94 6.20 -7.35
N ALA A 97 -18.94 6.26 -8.22
CA ALA A 97 -18.96 7.12 -9.41
C ALA A 97 -19.00 8.61 -9.07
#